data_AF-A0A834JVK1-F1
#
_entry.id   AF-A0A834JVK1-F1
#
_cell.length_a   1.000
_cell.length_b   1.000
_cell.length_c   1.000
_cell.angle_alpha   90.00
_cell.angle_beta   90.00
_cell.angle_gamma   90.00
#
_symmetry.space_group_name_H-M   'P 1'
#
loop_
_entity.id
_entity.type
_entity.pdbx_description
1 polymer ?
#
loop_
_entity_poly.entity_id
_entity_poly.type
_entity_poly.pdbx_seq_one_letter_code
_entity_poly.pdbx_strand_id
1 'polypeptide(L)'
;MLTQVKYTWTDDNQLHINIRATATEPTPANVTNYCLLNLAGHAAGPKELKKHVVTINADSWTFMDIKDYLPTGVIHSVENTVYDLRLPTQLTKEILYRVPGGGYNHNLCICSPSSWCYRFHARIIHPESGRTLEIYSNHPGLQFYTGNDLPDPELLYPPDSEDYIPEFCDYRNYINSTIYGKEGVPYRRHGAFVLAPQNYPNAINIDNFPSCILYPGKVYVHDMTYKFGLLTKN
;
A
#
# COMPACT_ATOMS: atom_id res chain seq x y z
N MET A 1 -14.77 20.23 -3.89
CA MET A 1 -13.49 20.03 -4.59
C MET A 1 -13.76 19.55 -6.00
N LEU A 2 -13.18 20.17 -7.02
CA LEU A 2 -13.18 19.66 -8.39
C LEU A 2 -11.86 18.92 -8.62
N THR A 3 -11.94 17.67 -9.08
CA THR A 3 -10.77 16.80 -9.27
C THR A 3 -10.68 16.33 -10.71
N GLN A 4 -9.49 16.43 -11.29
CA GLN A 4 -9.14 15.85 -12.58
C GLN A 4 -8.06 14.79 -12.37
N VAL A 5 -8.24 13.63 -12.99
CA VAL A 5 -7.24 12.56 -13.03
C VAL A 5 -6.90 12.28 -14.48
N LYS A 6 -5.61 12.35 -14.82
CA LYS A 6 -5.10 12.03 -16.16
C LYS A 6 -4.22 10.78 -16.07
N TYR A 7 -4.55 9.80 -16.90
CA TYR A 7 -3.73 8.60 -17.11
C TYR A 7 -3.01 8.74 -18.45
N THR A 8 -1.70 8.52 -18.46
CA THR A 8 -0.88 8.55 -19.69
C THR A 8 0.04 7.34 -19.71
N TRP A 9 0.04 6.60 -20.82
CA TRP A 9 0.98 5.51 -21.07
C TRP A 9 2.12 6.00 -21.97
N THR A 10 3.34 5.56 -21.69
CA THR A 10 4.54 5.91 -22.46
C THR A 10 5.18 4.70 -23.15
N ASP A 11 6.04 4.95 -24.13
CA ASP A 11 6.75 3.91 -24.87
C ASP A 11 7.79 3.16 -24.01
N ASP A 12 8.18 3.72 -22.86
CA ASP A 12 9.09 3.10 -21.90
C ASP A 12 8.38 2.36 -20.75
N ASN A 13 7.16 1.88 -21.01
CA ASN A 13 6.33 1.07 -20.10
C ASN A 13 5.99 1.77 -18.77
N GLN A 14 5.78 3.09 -18.81
CA GLN A 14 5.34 3.85 -17.64
C GLN A 14 3.87 4.25 -17.77
N LEU A 15 3.11 3.99 -16.71
CA LEU A 15 1.80 4.58 -16.49
C LEU A 15 1.96 5.80 -15.58
N HIS A 16 1.86 6.99 -16.15
CA HIS A 16 1.77 8.23 -15.39
C HIS A 16 0.31 8.47 -14.97
N ILE A 17 0.14 8.84 -13.70
CA ILE A 17 -1.14 9.20 -13.12
C ILE A 17 -0.97 10.58 -12.48
N ASN A 18 -1.56 11.59 -13.10
CA ASN A 18 -1.51 12.97 -12.64
C ASN A 18 -2.88 13.36 -12.09
N ILE A 19 -2.94 13.71 -10.81
CA ILE A 19 -4.14 14.17 -10.14
C ILE A 19 -3.98 15.66 -9.85
N ARG A 20 -4.97 16.43 -10.26
CA ARG A 20 -5.08 17.86 -9.99
C ARG A 20 -6.42 18.13 -9.35
N ALA A 21 -6.45 18.97 -8.31
CA ALA A 21 -7.71 19.39 -7.73
C ALA A 21 -7.70 20.85 -7.27
N THR A 22 -8.87 21.46 -7.28
CA THR A 22 -9.12 22.81 -6.74
C THR A 22 -10.35 22.78 -5.83
N ALA A 23 -10.42 23.73 -4.90
CA ALA A 23 -11.55 23.86 -3.99
C ALA A 23 -12.01 25.32 -3.89
N THR A 24 -13.31 25.50 -3.64
CA THR A 24 -13.94 26.81 -3.40
C THR A 24 -13.90 27.21 -1.93
N GLU A 25 -13.68 26.25 -1.03
CA GLU A 25 -13.51 26.43 0.41
C GLU A 25 -12.35 25.54 0.90
N PRO A 26 -11.69 25.88 2.03
CA PRO A 26 -10.65 25.03 2.61
C PRO A 26 -11.17 23.62 2.88
N THR A 27 -10.49 22.61 2.36
CA THR A 27 -10.93 21.20 2.49
C THR A 27 -9.75 20.24 2.49
N PRO A 28 -9.81 19.10 3.22
CA PRO A 28 -8.79 18.07 3.11
C PRO A 28 -8.75 17.46 1.70
N ALA A 29 -7.55 17.23 1.17
CA ALA A 29 -7.31 16.55 -0.10
C ALA A 29 -6.20 15.51 0.05
N ASN A 30 -6.53 14.26 -0.22
CA ASN A 30 -5.58 13.15 -0.31
C ASN A 30 -6.17 12.11 -1.27
N VAL A 31 -5.74 12.14 -2.54
CA VAL A 31 -6.29 11.29 -3.59
C VAL A 31 -5.19 10.37 -4.09
N THR A 32 -5.45 9.06 -4.18
CA THR A 32 -4.46 8.06 -4.62
C THR A 32 -5.07 7.09 -5.64
N ASN A 33 -4.23 6.23 -6.23
CA ASN A 33 -4.66 5.08 -7.02
C ASN A 33 -4.55 3.80 -6.18
N TYR A 34 -5.68 3.13 -5.96
CA TYR A 34 -5.76 1.92 -5.14
C TYR A 34 -6.00 0.68 -6.01
N CYS A 35 -4.96 0.22 -6.70
CA CYS A 35 -5.04 -0.95 -7.58
C CYS A 35 -4.50 -2.20 -6.89
N LEU A 36 -5.31 -3.27 -6.84
CA LEU A 36 -4.88 -4.60 -6.41
C LEU A 36 -4.09 -5.27 -7.55
N LEU A 37 -2.83 -5.57 -7.27
CA LEU A 37 -1.86 -6.09 -8.22
C LEU A 37 -1.33 -7.45 -7.79
N ASN A 38 -1.03 -8.29 -8.76
CA ASN A 38 -0.25 -9.50 -8.59
C ASN A 38 0.58 -9.69 -9.87
N LEU A 39 1.91 -9.57 -9.77
CA LEU A 39 2.80 -9.62 -10.93
C LEU A 39 2.89 -11.03 -11.53
N ALA A 40 2.42 -12.07 -10.84
CA ALA A 40 2.24 -13.39 -11.45
C ALA A 40 0.98 -13.46 -12.33
N GLY A 41 0.04 -12.54 -12.16
CA GLY A 41 -1.24 -12.46 -12.86
C GLY A 41 -2.41 -12.37 -11.88
N HIS A 42 -3.56 -11.80 -12.29
CA HIS A 42 -4.69 -11.60 -11.38
C HIS A 42 -5.29 -12.92 -10.86
N ALA A 43 -5.09 -14.04 -11.58
CA ALA A 43 -5.54 -15.37 -11.21
C ALA A 43 -4.56 -16.15 -10.32
N ALA A 44 -3.38 -15.60 -10.07
CA ALA A 44 -2.26 -16.33 -9.48
C ALA A 44 -2.43 -16.61 -7.97
N GLY A 45 -3.20 -15.76 -7.29
CA GLY A 45 -3.59 -15.96 -5.90
C GLY A 45 -2.42 -15.93 -4.91
N PRO A 46 -2.64 -16.43 -3.68
CA PRO A 46 -1.73 -16.20 -2.56
C PRO A 46 -0.43 -16.97 -2.61
N LYS A 47 -0.40 -18.11 -3.29
CA LYS A 47 0.85 -18.86 -3.49
C LYS A 47 1.88 -18.01 -4.23
N GLU A 48 1.44 -17.31 -5.28
CA GLU A 48 2.32 -16.50 -6.11
C GLU A 48 2.59 -15.11 -5.49
N LEU A 49 1.64 -14.53 -4.75
CA LEU A 49 1.91 -13.32 -3.97
C LEU A 49 3.12 -13.53 -3.04
N LYS A 50 3.18 -14.67 -2.35
CA LYS A 50 4.23 -14.98 -1.38
C LYS A 50 5.63 -15.12 -1.97
N LYS A 51 5.75 -15.14 -3.31
CA LYS A 51 7.01 -15.14 -4.04
C LYS A 51 7.49 -13.75 -4.44
N HIS A 52 6.65 -12.73 -4.26
CA HIS A 52 7.04 -11.36 -4.59
C HIS A 52 8.13 -10.88 -3.63
N VAL A 53 9.08 -10.13 -4.17
CA VAL A 53 10.16 -9.48 -3.42
C VAL A 53 9.94 -7.99 -3.49
N VAL A 54 9.79 -7.34 -2.35
CA VAL A 54 9.51 -5.90 -2.23
C VAL A 54 10.70 -5.16 -1.65
N THR A 55 10.91 -3.93 -2.09
CA THR A 55 11.83 -2.95 -1.52
C THR A 55 11.11 -1.61 -1.45
N ILE A 56 11.13 -0.95 -0.30
CA ILE A 56 10.45 0.32 -0.06
C ILE A 56 11.44 1.32 0.52
N ASN A 57 11.50 2.50 -0.08
CA ASN A 57 12.35 3.61 0.32
C ASN A 57 11.73 4.37 1.51
N ALA A 58 11.63 3.70 2.66
CA ALA A 58 11.07 4.25 3.89
C ALA A 58 11.96 3.90 5.09
N ASP A 59 12.22 4.88 5.95
CA ASP A 59 12.97 4.71 7.21
C ASP A 59 12.05 4.72 8.44
N SER A 60 10.78 5.03 8.23
CA SER A 60 9.80 5.16 9.29
C SER A 60 8.38 4.80 8.82
N TRP A 61 7.46 4.65 9.76
CA TRP A 61 6.06 4.31 9.51
C TRP A 61 5.15 4.97 10.55
N THR A 62 3.89 5.22 10.17
CA THR A 62 2.90 5.82 11.07
C THR A 62 2.26 4.73 11.93
N PHE A 63 2.43 4.82 13.25
CA PHE A 63 1.82 3.89 14.20
C PHE A 63 0.30 4.00 14.19
N MET A 64 -0.37 2.86 14.11
CA MET A 64 -1.83 2.74 14.14
C MET A 64 -2.25 2.11 15.46
N ASP A 65 -3.18 2.74 16.18
CA ASP A 65 -3.75 2.14 17.38
C ASP A 65 -4.63 0.96 16.98
N ILE A 66 -4.45 -0.17 17.66
CA ILE A 66 -5.21 -1.40 17.42
C ILE A 66 -6.68 -1.23 17.85
N LYS A 67 -6.99 -0.29 18.76
CA LYS A 67 -8.36 -0.05 19.23
C LYS A 67 -9.26 0.60 18.19
N ASP A 68 -8.74 1.63 17.53
CA ASP A 68 -9.52 2.48 16.61
C ASP A 68 -9.09 2.33 15.14
N TYR A 69 -8.02 1.57 14.88
CA TYR A 69 -7.40 1.39 13.55
C TYR A 69 -7.05 2.73 12.85
N LEU A 70 -6.71 3.74 13.65
CA LEU A 70 -6.31 5.06 13.18
C LEU A 70 -4.86 5.38 13.57
N PRO A 71 -4.10 6.06 12.70
CA PRO A 71 -2.80 6.60 13.08
C PRO A 71 -2.89 7.55 14.27
N THR A 72 -2.04 7.32 15.28
CA THR A 72 -2.00 8.09 16.54
C THR A 72 -1.20 9.38 16.44
N GLY A 73 -0.47 9.56 15.34
CA GLY A 73 0.52 10.63 15.16
C GLY A 73 1.95 10.24 15.51
N VAL A 74 2.15 9.07 16.13
CA VAL A 74 3.48 8.53 16.43
C VAL A 74 4.10 7.98 15.15
N ILE A 75 5.36 8.35 14.91
CA ILE A 75 6.19 7.85 13.79
C ILE A 75 7.30 7.00 14.39
N HIS A 76 7.37 5.72 13.99
CA HIS A 76 8.42 4.80 14.44
C HIS A 76 9.42 4.54 13.33
N SER A 77 10.69 4.34 13.71
CA SER A 77 11.69 3.81 12.79
C SER A 77 11.28 2.42 12.31
N VAL A 78 11.59 2.10 11.06
CA VAL A 78 11.45 0.72 10.55
C VAL A 78 12.59 -0.18 11.02
N GLU A 79 13.73 0.39 11.46
CA GLU A 79 14.94 -0.36 11.79
C GLU A 79 14.70 -1.46 12.82
N ASN A 80 15.20 -2.67 12.53
CA ASN A 80 15.03 -3.86 13.36
C ASN A 80 13.56 -4.28 13.58
N THR A 81 12.65 -3.91 12.66
CA THR A 81 11.24 -4.31 12.69
C THR A 81 10.82 -5.09 11.43
N VAL A 82 9.64 -5.70 11.46
CA VAL A 82 9.01 -6.32 10.28
C VAL A 82 8.64 -5.31 9.19
N TYR A 83 8.71 -4.02 9.48
CA TYR A 83 8.47 -2.92 8.54
C TYR A 83 9.76 -2.48 7.83
N ASP A 84 10.94 -3.02 8.17
CA ASP A 84 12.19 -2.73 7.48
C ASP A 84 12.21 -3.40 6.10
N LEU A 85 11.67 -2.69 5.12
CA LEU A 85 11.61 -3.11 3.72
C LEU A 85 12.63 -2.37 2.86
N ARG A 86 13.64 -1.74 3.47
CA ARG A 86 14.70 -0.99 2.75
C ARG A 86 15.60 -1.92 1.93
N LEU A 87 15.69 -3.18 2.35
CA LEU A 87 16.35 -4.25 1.61
C LEU A 87 15.30 -5.14 0.90
N PRO A 88 15.66 -5.80 -0.21
CA PRO A 88 14.76 -6.75 -0.88
C PRO A 88 14.27 -7.86 0.05
N THR A 89 12.96 -7.89 0.29
CA THR A 89 12.31 -8.82 1.23
C THR A 89 11.21 -9.58 0.52
N GLN A 90 11.27 -10.91 0.57
CA GLN A 90 10.24 -11.78 0.02
C GLN A 90 9.00 -11.78 0.92
N LEU A 91 7.79 -11.73 0.35
CA LEU A 91 6.52 -11.73 1.09
C LEU A 91 6.11 -13.13 1.56
N THR A 92 7.02 -13.91 2.14
CA THR A 92 6.73 -15.28 2.57
C THR A 92 5.60 -15.33 3.61
N LYS A 93 5.03 -16.52 3.84
CA LYS A 93 4.02 -16.73 4.89
C LYS A 93 4.57 -16.26 6.25
N GLU A 94 5.80 -16.64 6.57
CA GLU A 94 6.43 -16.32 7.85
C GLU A 94 6.64 -14.81 8.03
N ILE A 95 6.87 -14.06 6.95
CA ILE A 95 6.99 -12.60 7.02
C ILE A 95 5.61 -11.96 7.19
N LEU A 96 4.64 -12.31 6.34
CA LEU A 96 3.30 -11.72 6.39
C LEU A 96 2.62 -11.94 7.75
N TYR A 97 2.71 -13.16 8.31
CA TYR A 97 2.05 -13.48 9.57
C TYR A 97 2.76 -12.92 10.81
N ARG A 98 4.03 -12.49 10.69
CA ARG A 98 4.71 -11.73 11.76
C ARG A 98 4.29 -10.26 11.82
N VAL A 99 3.67 -9.74 10.76
CA VAL A 99 3.12 -8.39 10.77
C VAL A 99 1.82 -8.40 11.60
N PRO A 100 1.64 -7.51 12.59
CA PRO A 100 0.39 -7.34 13.30
C PRO A 100 -0.81 -7.23 12.34
N GLY A 101 -1.85 -8.02 12.55
CA GLY A 101 -2.98 -8.16 11.62
C GLY A 101 -2.80 -9.22 10.52
N GLY A 102 -1.66 -9.93 10.52
CA GLY A 102 -1.37 -11.05 9.62
C GLY A 102 -1.10 -10.61 8.18
N GLY A 103 -0.50 -9.44 7.98
CA GLY A 103 -0.09 -8.90 6.67
C GLY A 103 0.11 -7.39 6.74
N TYR A 104 0.69 -6.80 5.70
CA TYR A 104 0.87 -5.35 5.66
C TYR A 104 -0.47 -4.65 5.40
N ASN A 105 -0.75 -3.61 6.18
CA ASN A 105 -1.76 -2.59 5.93
C ASN A 105 -1.29 -1.26 6.55
N HIS A 106 -0.08 -0.84 6.19
CA HIS A 106 0.62 0.24 6.88
C HIS A 106 1.00 1.36 5.92
N ASN A 107 0.94 2.60 6.41
CA ASN A 107 1.53 3.74 5.73
C ASN A 107 3.00 3.87 6.14
N LEU A 108 3.88 3.66 5.16
CA LEU A 108 5.32 3.85 5.30
C LEU A 108 5.69 5.27 4.88
N CYS A 109 6.51 5.93 5.68
CA CYS A 109 6.98 7.29 5.48
C CYS A 109 8.17 7.28 4.52
N ILE A 110 8.02 7.85 3.33
CA ILE A 110 9.04 7.79 2.28
C ILE A 110 10.21 8.72 2.62
N CYS A 111 11.42 8.18 2.57
CA CYS A 111 12.65 8.90 2.85
C CYS A 111 12.79 10.12 1.95
N SER A 112 12.96 11.29 2.56
CA SER A 112 12.96 12.53 1.79
C SER A 112 13.66 13.70 2.50
N PRO A 113 14.41 14.55 1.77
CA PRO A 113 14.87 15.83 2.29
C PRO A 113 13.75 16.88 2.42
N SER A 114 12.57 16.67 1.80
CA SER A 114 11.40 17.57 1.87
C SER A 114 10.09 16.90 1.43
N SER A 115 8.96 17.21 2.05
CA SER A 115 7.66 16.71 1.59
C SER A 115 7.37 17.17 0.14
N TRP A 116 6.53 16.41 -0.60
CA TRP A 116 5.98 16.84 -1.91
C TRP A 116 6.94 16.90 -3.11
N CYS A 117 8.12 16.27 -3.02
CA CYS A 117 9.07 16.12 -4.13
C CYS A 117 8.95 14.74 -4.81
N TYR A 118 9.10 14.70 -6.14
CA TYR A 118 8.95 13.47 -6.92
C TYR A 118 10.17 12.54 -6.79
N ARG A 119 9.98 11.28 -6.38
CA ARG A 119 11.07 10.32 -6.13
C ARG A 119 10.64 8.86 -6.18
N PHE A 120 11.61 7.97 -6.03
CA PHE A 120 11.40 6.53 -5.88
C PHE A 120 10.73 6.19 -4.54
N HIS A 121 9.63 5.44 -4.58
CA HIS A 121 8.89 4.97 -3.42
C HIS A 121 9.17 3.49 -3.16
N ALA A 122 9.00 2.65 -4.16
CA ALA A 122 9.09 1.20 -4.00
C ALA A 122 9.41 0.49 -5.31
N ARG A 123 9.98 -0.71 -5.18
CA ARG A 123 10.11 -1.71 -6.24
C ARG A 123 9.51 -3.02 -5.74
N ILE A 124 8.76 -3.70 -6.59
CA ILE A 124 8.29 -5.06 -6.33
C ILE A 124 8.53 -5.93 -7.56
N ILE A 125 8.95 -7.16 -7.32
CA ILE A 125 9.43 -8.10 -8.34
C ILE A 125 8.74 -9.43 -8.10
N HIS A 126 8.35 -10.12 -9.17
CA HIS A 126 7.97 -11.53 -9.11
C HIS A 126 8.96 -12.39 -9.92
N PRO A 127 9.93 -13.04 -9.25
CA PRO A 127 11.06 -13.70 -9.90
C PRO A 127 10.67 -14.70 -10.98
N GLU A 128 9.67 -15.55 -10.74
CA GLU A 128 9.29 -16.61 -11.68
C GLU A 128 8.68 -16.06 -12.98
N SER A 129 7.93 -14.96 -12.90
CA SER A 129 7.40 -14.30 -14.11
C SER A 129 8.41 -13.38 -14.77
N GLY A 130 9.49 -13.03 -14.07
CA GLY A 130 10.41 -11.96 -14.45
C GLY A 130 9.83 -10.55 -14.36
N ARG A 131 8.55 -10.35 -14.07
CA ARG A 131 7.91 -9.02 -14.07
C ARG A 131 8.35 -8.17 -12.88
N THR A 132 8.55 -6.89 -13.12
CA THR A 132 8.89 -5.87 -12.11
C THR A 132 7.93 -4.69 -12.18
N LEU A 133 7.74 -4.03 -11.05
CA LEU A 133 7.03 -2.77 -10.94
C LEU A 133 7.80 -1.82 -10.03
N GLU A 134 8.11 -0.63 -10.53
CA GLU A 134 8.65 0.49 -9.76
C GLU A 134 7.60 1.58 -9.61
N ILE A 135 7.54 2.17 -8.42
CA ILE A 135 6.61 3.24 -8.08
C ILE A 135 7.40 4.50 -7.77
N TYR A 136 7.04 5.58 -8.44
CA TYR A 136 7.54 6.93 -8.16
C TYR A 136 6.35 7.84 -7.83
N SER A 137 6.54 8.76 -6.90
CA SER A 137 5.51 9.77 -6.61
C SER A 137 6.10 10.99 -5.92
N ASN A 138 5.32 12.07 -5.90
CA ASN A 138 5.61 13.25 -5.10
C ASN A 138 5.06 13.19 -3.66
N HIS A 139 4.24 12.21 -3.29
CA HIS A 139 3.61 12.16 -1.97
C HIS A 139 4.56 11.67 -0.86
N PRO A 140 4.31 12.05 0.42
CA PRO A 140 5.22 11.75 1.52
C PRO A 140 5.12 10.30 2.03
N GLY A 141 3.99 9.61 1.78
CA GLY A 141 3.73 8.26 2.26
C GLY A 141 3.45 7.27 1.15
N LEU A 142 3.51 6.00 1.51
CA LEU A 142 3.11 4.87 0.70
C LEU A 142 2.31 3.90 1.57
N GLN A 143 1.03 3.73 1.25
CA GLN A 143 0.24 2.64 1.82
C GLN A 143 0.67 1.33 1.14
N PHE A 144 1.18 0.40 1.94
CA PHE A 144 1.46 -0.97 1.51
C PHE A 144 0.46 -1.93 2.12
N TYR A 145 -0.36 -2.55 1.27
CA TYR A 145 -1.41 -3.48 1.67
C TYR A 145 -1.25 -4.82 0.94
N THR A 146 -1.39 -5.94 1.67
CA THR A 146 -1.20 -7.29 1.13
C THR A 146 -2.50 -8.10 1.06
N GLY A 147 -3.64 -7.45 0.82
CA GLY A 147 -4.89 -8.16 0.55
C GLY A 147 -5.43 -8.92 1.76
N ASN A 148 -5.22 -8.40 2.98
CA ASN A 148 -5.52 -9.09 4.23
C ASN A 148 -7.04 -9.32 4.42
N ASP A 149 -7.86 -8.41 3.92
CA ASP A 149 -9.33 -8.42 4.07
C ASP A 149 -10.04 -9.07 2.88
N LEU A 150 -9.30 -9.64 1.92
CA LEU A 150 -9.89 -10.49 0.89
C LEU A 150 -10.36 -11.80 1.53
N PRO A 151 -11.44 -12.44 1.02
CA PRO A 151 -11.97 -13.68 1.59
C PRO A 151 -10.91 -14.76 1.77
N ASP A 152 -10.87 -15.39 2.94
CA ASP A 152 -9.95 -16.48 3.21
C ASP A 152 -10.73 -17.77 3.49
N PRO A 153 -10.71 -18.76 2.58
CA PRO A 153 -11.41 -20.01 2.79
C PRO A 153 -10.73 -20.92 3.82
N GLU A 154 -9.47 -20.66 4.18
CA GLU A 154 -8.75 -21.41 5.23
C GLU A 154 -9.02 -20.84 6.64
N LEU A 155 -9.74 -19.72 6.72
CA LEU A 155 -9.99 -18.96 7.93
C LEU A 155 -11.32 -19.39 8.58
N LEU A 156 -11.36 -20.66 8.97
CA LEU A 156 -12.22 -21.14 10.06
C LEU A 156 -11.42 -20.90 11.36
N TYR A 157 -11.68 -19.80 12.09
CA TYR A 157 -10.89 -19.45 13.29
C TYR A 157 -11.06 -20.48 14.43
N PRO A 158 -10.04 -20.68 15.30
CA PRO A 158 -8.62 -20.24 15.24
C PRO A 158 -7.61 -21.39 15.02
N PRO A 159 -6.47 -21.15 14.34
CA PRO A 159 -5.29 -22.02 14.42
C PRO A 159 -4.16 -21.43 15.30
N ASP A 160 -3.71 -22.22 16.27
CA ASP A 160 -2.32 -22.39 16.76
C ASP A 160 -1.42 -21.14 16.92
N SER A 161 -1.89 -20.09 17.59
CA SER A 161 -1.01 -19.16 18.30
C SER A 161 -1.39 -19.12 19.77
N GLU A 162 -0.47 -19.50 20.66
CA GLU A 162 -0.65 -19.38 22.12
C GLU A 162 -0.84 -17.91 22.57
N ASP A 163 -0.59 -16.93 21.69
CA ASP A 163 -0.77 -15.49 21.92
C ASP A 163 -2.05 -14.91 21.27
N TYR A 164 -3.06 -15.74 21.00
CA TYR A 164 -4.36 -15.23 20.52
C TYR A 164 -5.05 -14.41 21.62
N ILE A 165 -5.11 -13.08 21.43
CA ILE A 165 -5.88 -12.17 22.28
C ILE A 165 -7.23 -11.90 21.59
N PRO A 166 -8.34 -12.51 22.03
CA PRO A 166 -9.64 -12.42 21.37
C PRO A 166 -10.26 -11.02 21.38
N GLU A 167 -9.81 -10.13 22.26
CA GLU A 167 -10.46 -8.83 22.54
C GLU A 167 -10.11 -7.71 21.53
N PHE A 168 -9.18 -7.95 20.60
CA PHE A 168 -8.70 -6.90 19.67
C PHE A 168 -8.96 -7.18 18.18
N CYS A 169 -9.63 -8.30 17.85
CA CYS A 169 -10.08 -8.55 16.49
C CYS A 169 -11.55 -8.17 16.38
N ASP A 170 -11.82 -6.95 15.93
CA ASP A 170 -13.16 -6.54 15.57
C ASP A 170 -13.68 -7.43 14.42
N TYR A 171 -14.59 -8.34 14.74
CA TYR A 171 -15.26 -9.27 13.83
C TYR A 171 -16.14 -8.57 12.77
N ARG A 172 -16.19 -7.24 12.75
CA ARG A 172 -16.97 -6.46 11.79
C ARG A 172 -16.27 -6.44 10.42
N ASN A 173 -16.60 -7.44 9.61
CA ASN A 173 -16.46 -7.52 8.13
C ASN A 173 -15.58 -8.65 7.59
N TYR A 174 -15.60 -9.85 8.18
CA TYR A 174 -15.25 -11.03 7.38
C TYR A 174 -16.32 -11.19 6.29
N ILE A 175 -15.99 -10.79 5.07
CA ILE A 175 -16.81 -11.04 3.89
C ILE A 175 -16.79 -12.56 3.68
N ASN A 176 -17.76 -13.25 4.28
CA ASN A 176 -17.92 -14.70 4.16
C ASN A 176 -18.40 -15.08 2.74
N SER A 177 -18.73 -14.10 1.89
CA SER A 177 -19.00 -14.31 0.48
C SER A 177 -17.71 -14.22 -0.33
N THR A 178 -17.45 -15.26 -1.13
CA THR A 178 -16.34 -15.25 -2.09
C THR A 178 -16.48 -14.07 -3.04
N ILE A 179 -15.40 -13.30 -3.23
CA ILE A 179 -15.31 -12.24 -4.22
C ILE A 179 -14.78 -12.84 -5.51
N TYR A 180 -15.62 -12.86 -6.55
CA TYR A 180 -15.23 -13.30 -7.88
C TYR A 180 -14.74 -12.12 -8.71
N GLY A 181 -13.48 -12.22 -9.15
CA GLY A 181 -12.83 -11.28 -10.04
C GLY A 181 -13.07 -11.58 -11.52
N LYS A 182 -12.15 -11.09 -12.35
CA LYS A 182 -12.16 -11.36 -13.80
C LYS A 182 -12.11 -12.87 -14.06
N GLU A 183 -12.80 -13.31 -15.09
CA GLU A 183 -12.84 -14.72 -15.52
C GLU A 183 -13.32 -15.69 -14.42
N GLY A 184 -14.08 -15.21 -13.42
CA GLY A 184 -14.59 -16.04 -12.34
C GLY A 184 -13.53 -16.49 -11.33
N VAL A 185 -12.36 -15.84 -11.33
CA VAL A 185 -11.29 -16.15 -10.35
C VAL A 185 -11.73 -15.71 -8.95
N PRO A 186 -11.72 -16.58 -7.93
CA PRO A 186 -11.94 -16.17 -6.56
C PRO A 186 -10.72 -15.39 -6.04
N TYR A 187 -10.91 -14.13 -5.67
CA TYR A 187 -9.87 -13.35 -4.99
C TYR A 187 -9.85 -13.71 -3.52
N ARG A 188 -8.66 -14.08 -3.04
CA ARG A 188 -8.45 -14.62 -1.69
C ARG A 188 -7.51 -13.75 -0.88
N ARG A 189 -7.53 -13.91 0.44
CA ARG A 189 -6.54 -13.30 1.34
C ARG A 189 -5.13 -13.53 0.82
N HIS A 190 -4.34 -12.46 0.82
CA HIS A 190 -3.00 -12.44 0.23
C HIS A 190 -2.95 -12.76 -1.27
N GLY A 191 -4.04 -12.60 -2.02
CA GLY A 191 -4.06 -12.81 -3.46
C GLY A 191 -3.50 -11.66 -4.29
N ALA A 192 -3.38 -10.47 -3.70
CA ALA A 192 -2.86 -9.27 -4.35
C ALA A 192 -2.21 -8.31 -3.34
N PHE A 193 -1.44 -7.35 -3.83
CA PHE A 193 -0.89 -6.24 -3.07
C PHE A 193 -1.35 -4.89 -3.62
N VAL A 194 -1.20 -3.83 -2.83
CA VAL A 194 -1.39 -2.43 -3.23
C VAL A 194 -0.16 -1.64 -2.80
N LEU A 195 0.30 -0.76 -3.68
CA LEU A 195 1.32 0.25 -3.42
C LEU A 195 0.71 1.61 -3.79
N ALA A 196 0.14 2.30 -2.81
CA ALA A 196 -0.61 3.54 -3.04
C ALA A 196 0.13 4.73 -2.41
N PRO A 197 0.86 5.53 -3.22
CA PRO A 197 1.44 6.77 -2.74
C PRO A 197 0.34 7.69 -2.22
N GLN A 198 0.52 8.30 -1.05
CA GLN A 198 -0.52 9.13 -0.42
C GLN A 198 0.07 10.03 0.66
N ASN A 199 -0.73 10.96 1.17
CA ASN A 199 -0.42 11.65 2.42
C ASN A 199 -0.73 10.71 3.59
N TYR A 200 -0.19 11.01 4.77
CA TYR A 200 -0.34 10.15 5.93
C TYR A 200 -1.83 10.02 6.30
N PRO A 201 -2.32 8.80 6.58
CA PRO A 201 -3.69 8.64 7.01
C PRO A 201 -3.93 9.42 8.32
N ASN A 202 -5.15 9.90 8.50
CA ASN A 202 -5.53 10.74 9.65
C ASN A 202 -4.81 12.10 9.77
N ALA A 203 -4.06 12.55 8.76
CA ALA A 203 -3.30 13.82 8.82
C ALA A 203 -4.14 15.08 9.11
N ILE A 204 -5.45 15.06 8.87
CA ILE A 204 -6.33 16.18 9.24
C ILE A 204 -6.45 16.38 10.75
N ASN A 205 -6.24 15.32 11.53
CA ASN A 205 -6.40 15.32 12.98
C ASN A 205 -5.06 15.29 13.73
N ILE A 206 -3.93 15.30 13.01
CA ILE A 206 -2.59 15.10 13.55
C ILE A 206 -1.68 16.24 13.10
N ASP A 207 -1.43 17.19 14.01
CA ASP A 207 -0.73 18.44 13.71
C ASP A 207 0.72 18.25 13.20
N ASN A 208 1.40 17.17 13.61
CA ASN A 208 2.76 16.86 13.19
C ASN A 208 2.85 16.10 11.85
N PHE A 209 1.73 15.76 11.22
CA PHE A 209 1.71 15.16 9.88
C PHE A 209 1.75 16.23 8.77
N PRO A 210 2.17 15.88 7.55
CA PRO A 210 2.14 16.83 6.44
C PRO A 210 0.71 17.33 6.20
N SER A 211 0.55 18.64 6.09
CA SER A 211 -0.77 19.26 5.88
C SER A 211 -1.49 18.66 4.68
N CYS A 212 -2.77 18.36 4.85
CA CYS A 212 -3.65 17.86 3.80
C CYS A 212 -4.67 18.90 3.32
N ILE A 213 -4.62 20.15 3.80
CA ILE A 213 -5.63 21.16 3.45
C ILE A 213 -5.34 21.79 2.09
N LEU A 214 -6.33 21.69 1.20
CA LEU A 214 -6.40 22.44 -0.05
C LEU A 214 -7.20 23.73 0.17
N TYR A 215 -6.52 24.87 0.10
CA TYR A 215 -7.15 26.19 0.21
C TYR A 215 -7.63 26.73 -1.16
N PRO A 216 -8.65 27.60 -1.18
CA PRO A 216 -9.06 28.29 -2.40
C PRO A 216 -7.91 29.04 -3.07
N GLY A 217 -7.85 28.98 -4.41
CA GLY A 217 -6.76 29.57 -5.20
C GLY A 217 -5.46 28.75 -5.22
N LYS A 218 -5.38 27.63 -4.50
CA LYS A 218 -4.29 26.65 -4.61
C LYS A 218 -4.71 25.47 -5.49
N VAL A 219 -3.71 24.76 -6.01
CA VAL A 219 -3.90 23.55 -6.79
C VAL A 219 -3.25 22.39 -6.03
N TYR A 220 -4.03 21.35 -5.77
CA TYR A 220 -3.51 20.07 -5.30
C TYR A 220 -2.78 19.37 -6.46
N VAL A 221 -1.59 18.84 -6.18
CA VAL A 221 -0.72 18.21 -7.18
C VAL A 221 -0.26 16.85 -6.66
N HIS A 222 -0.76 15.79 -7.27
CA HIS A 222 -0.23 14.43 -7.08
C HIS A 222 0.26 13.90 -8.41
N ASP A 223 1.54 13.63 -8.50
CA ASP A 223 2.14 12.95 -9.64
C ASP A 223 2.68 11.62 -9.15
N MET A 224 2.20 10.52 -9.76
CA MET A 224 2.71 9.18 -9.52
C MET A 224 2.97 8.45 -10.83
N THR A 225 3.85 7.46 -10.80
CA THR A 225 4.26 6.70 -11.98
C THR A 225 4.47 5.26 -11.61
N TYR A 226 3.82 4.38 -12.36
CA TYR A 226 3.98 2.93 -12.28
C TYR A 226 4.81 2.50 -13.48
N LYS A 227 6.07 2.14 -13.25
CA LYS A 227 7.00 1.71 -14.30
C LYS A 227 7.10 0.19 -14.29
N PHE A 228 6.60 -0.43 -15.35
CA PHE A 228 6.65 -1.88 -15.52
C PHE A 228 7.94 -2.28 -16.22
N GLY A 229 8.47 -3.46 -15.86
CA GLY A 229 9.70 -3.97 -16.44
C GLY A 229 9.81 -5.49 -16.39
N LEU A 230 10.95 -5.96 -16.88
CA LEU A 230 11.38 -7.34 -16.81
C LEU A 230 12.74 -7.41 -16.14
N LEU A 231 12.97 -8.45 -15.33
CA LEU A 231 14.28 -8.82 -14.86
C LEU A 231 15.16 -9.12 -16.07
N THR A 232 16.22 -8.35 -16.25
CA THR A 232 17.27 -8.66 -17.21
C THR A 232 18.00 -9.90 -16.71
N LYS A 233 17.94 -10.98 -17.50
CA LYS A 233 18.84 -12.12 -17.33
C LYS A 233 20.23 -11.64 -17.75
N ASN A 234 21.11 -11.44 -16.78
CA ASN A 234 22.55 -11.33 -17.04
C ASN A 234 23.10 -12.72 -17.37
#